data_AF-A0A934D648-F1
#
_entry.id   AF-A0A934D648-F1
#
_cell.length_a   1.000
_cell.length_b   1.000
_cell.length_c   1.000
_cell.angle_alpha   90.00
_cell.angle_beta   90.00
_cell.angle_gamma   90.00
#
_symmetry.space_group_name_H-M   'P 1'
#
loop_
_entity.id
_entity.type
_entity.pdbx_description
1 polymer ?
#
loop_
_entity_poly.entity_id
_entity_poly.type
_entity_poly.pdbx_seq_one_letter_code
_entity_poly.pdbx_strand_id
1 'polypeptide(L)'
;MSNDPALLLQLPALAGRRQRGELSDVAYAALYFLHWQIDLHGAQFASRRFRDDPRPEPAAWLSNLQQVTEAERLWLLRHYLGRYQFRGVIPAVTTALQAWLAGAWPLQLCEFIPSPAQVLQLQVQGRRPVTVLADYPRMLLPVLHKANGYAFMVHDLEHAYKFYHDPELHQGQCAFFAQIAALIADGHFDRYLCDQVFAEKFDYLISDMNTHWMHSQQYLQAILIEHHLRAEGKAPREQLSEPARQALAMTLAPLAIAAQAA
;
A
#
# COMPACT_ATOMS: atom_id res chain seq x y z
N MET A 1 -28.02 13.73 -4.70
CA MET A 1 -26.71 13.69 -4.03
C MET A 1 -26.85 14.59 -2.81
N SER A 2 -27.01 14.01 -1.62
CA SER A 2 -27.04 14.79 -0.38
C SER A 2 -25.59 15.10 -0.02
N ASN A 3 -25.06 16.18 -0.56
CA ASN A 3 -23.74 16.70 -0.22
C ASN A 3 -23.85 17.41 1.13
N ASP A 4 -23.94 16.65 2.22
CA ASP A 4 -23.66 17.20 3.53
C ASP A 4 -22.18 16.96 3.82
N PRO A 5 -21.28 17.96 3.62
CA PRO A 5 -19.86 17.82 3.94
C PRO A 5 -19.60 17.55 5.44
N ALA A 6 -20.64 17.53 6.29
CA ALA A 6 -20.55 17.30 7.72
C ALA A 6 -19.81 16.02 8.11
N LEU A 7 -19.83 14.96 7.29
CA LEU A 7 -19.20 13.70 7.70
C LEU A 7 -17.68 13.72 7.52
N LEU A 8 -17.17 14.18 6.38
CA LEU A 8 -15.72 14.29 6.17
C LEU A 8 -15.09 15.35 7.08
N LEU A 9 -15.85 16.39 7.48
CA LEU A 9 -15.40 17.36 8.48
C LEU A 9 -15.13 16.74 9.86
N GLN A 10 -15.59 15.51 10.13
CA GLN A 10 -15.29 14.78 11.38
C GLN A 10 -13.97 14.03 11.33
N LEU A 11 -13.36 13.82 10.16
CA LEU A 11 -12.11 13.07 10.03
C LEU A 11 -10.93 13.68 10.80
N PRO A 12 -10.72 15.01 10.82
CA PRO A 12 -9.72 15.63 11.70
C PRO A 12 -9.95 15.33 13.19
N ALA A 13 -11.21 15.24 13.63
CA ALA A 13 -11.51 14.89 15.02
C ALA A 13 -11.14 13.43 15.31
N LEU A 14 -11.35 12.50 14.38
CA LEU A 14 -10.88 11.11 14.51
C LEU A 14 -9.35 11.03 14.58
N ALA A 15 -8.64 11.81 13.75
CA ALA A 15 -7.19 11.91 13.80
C ALA A 15 -6.71 12.38 15.19
N GLY A 16 -7.35 13.41 15.75
CA GLY A 16 -7.07 13.89 17.10
C GLY A 16 -7.33 12.84 18.19
N ARG A 17 -8.39 12.04 18.07
CA ARG A 17 -8.66 10.92 19.01
C ARG A 17 -7.59 9.84 18.95
N ARG A 18 -7.13 9.49 17.75
CA ARG A 18 -6.00 8.57 17.56
C ARG A 18 -4.72 9.12 18.20
N GLN A 19 -4.39 10.39 17.96
CA GLN A 19 -3.21 11.04 18.55
C GLN A 19 -3.21 11.03 20.09
N ARG A 20 -4.40 11.06 20.71
CA ARG A 20 -4.58 10.92 22.17
C ARG A 20 -4.62 9.48 22.67
N GLY A 21 -4.48 8.48 21.79
CA GLY A 21 -4.53 7.06 22.14
C GLY A 21 -5.93 6.51 22.38
N GLU A 22 -7.00 7.24 22.03
CA GLU A 22 -8.38 6.76 22.15
C GLU A 22 -8.80 5.80 21.01
N LEU A 23 -8.03 5.80 19.93
CA LEU A 23 -8.17 4.94 18.77
C LEU A 23 -6.80 4.36 18.42
N SER A 24 -6.72 3.03 18.33
CA SER A 24 -5.62 2.38 17.60
C SER A 24 -5.59 2.79 16.12
N ASP A 25 -4.41 2.66 15.52
CA ASP A 25 -4.16 2.95 14.10
C ASP A 25 -5.16 2.23 13.17
N VAL A 26 -5.42 0.95 13.45
CA VAL A 26 -6.32 0.13 12.62
C VAL A 26 -7.79 0.51 12.80
N ALA A 27 -8.22 0.87 14.01
CA ALA A 27 -9.56 1.39 14.24
C ALA A 27 -9.76 2.72 13.51
N TYR A 28 -8.77 3.60 13.57
CA TYR A 28 -8.78 4.88 12.86
C TYR A 28 -8.85 4.70 11.33
N ALA A 29 -8.01 3.85 10.75
CA ALA A 29 -8.06 3.54 9.32
C ALA A 29 -9.42 2.98 8.87
N ALA A 30 -9.98 2.02 9.62
CA ALA A 30 -11.28 1.44 9.29
C ALA A 30 -12.43 2.46 9.43
N LEU A 31 -12.38 3.35 10.42
CA LEU A 31 -13.35 4.45 10.55
C LEU A 31 -13.22 5.46 9.41
N TYR A 32 -11.99 5.83 9.02
CA TYR A 32 -11.73 6.70 7.87
C TYR A 32 -12.34 6.11 6.59
N PHE A 33 -12.09 4.81 6.33
CA PHE A 33 -12.71 4.10 5.20
C PHE A 33 -14.24 4.17 5.25
N LEU A 34 -14.85 3.93 6.42
CA LEU A 34 -16.29 3.93 6.58
C LEU A 34 -16.93 5.31 6.40
N HIS A 35 -16.31 6.38 6.93
CA HIS A 35 -16.79 7.75 6.77
C HIS A 35 -16.82 8.15 5.29
N TRP A 36 -15.74 7.85 4.55
CA TRP A 36 -15.70 8.09 3.11
C TRP A 36 -16.73 7.26 2.33
N GLN A 37 -16.91 5.99 2.67
CA GLN A 37 -17.93 5.15 2.03
C GLN A 37 -19.35 5.71 2.22
N ILE A 38 -19.67 6.14 3.44
CA ILE A 38 -20.97 6.74 3.76
C ILE A 38 -21.13 8.09 3.05
N ASP A 39 -20.10 8.94 3.05
CA ASP A 39 -20.14 10.25 2.40
C ASP A 39 -20.38 10.12 0.87
N LEU A 40 -19.62 9.24 0.21
CA LEU A 40 -19.69 9.03 -1.24
C LEU A 40 -20.99 8.38 -1.72
N HIS A 41 -21.60 7.53 -0.89
CA HIS A 41 -22.68 6.64 -1.33
C HIS A 41 -23.97 6.76 -0.52
N GLY A 42 -23.99 7.56 0.55
CA GLY A 42 -25.13 7.74 1.44
C GLY A 42 -25.67 6.42 1.98
N ALA A 43 -26.99 6.26 1.95
CA ALA A 43 -27.65 5.02 2.38
C ALA A 43 -27.30 3.76 1.55
N GLN A 44 -26.65 3.92 0.39
CA GLN A 44 -26.26 2.82 -0.50
C GLN A 44 -24.77 2.45 -0.36
N PHE A 45 -24.10 2.88 0.71
CA PHE A 45 -22.67 2.61 0.93
C PHE A 45 -22.33 1.13 1.06
N ALA A 46 -23.27 0.30 1.51
CA ALA A 46 -23.07 -1.13 1.63
C ALA A 46 -24.36 -1.92 1.39
N SER A 47 -24.21 -3.21 1.09
CA SER A 47 -25.29 -4.19 0.99
C SER A 47 -24.98 -5.43 1.82
N ARG A 48 -26.01 -6.04 2.41
CA ARG A 48 -25.89 -7.29 3.17
C ARG A 48 -25.39 -8.43 2.27
N ARG A 49 -24.44 -9.25 2.75
CA ARG A 49 -24.05 -10.50 2.09
C ARG A 49 -24.94 -11.67 2.49
N PHE A 50 -25.44 -11.65 3.73
CA PHE A 50 -26.33 -12.68 4.26
C PHE A 50 -27.76 -12.13 4.39
N ARG A 51 -28.75 -12.99 4.14
CA ARG A 51 -30.16 -12.58 4.13
C ARG A 51 -30.63 -12.05 5.49
N ASP A 52 -30.13 -12.64 6.57
CA ASP A 52 -30.57 -12.38 7.94
C ASP A 52 -29.87 -11.16 8.58
N ASP A 53 -28.89 -10.57 7.89
CA ASP A 53 -28.25 -9.35 8.36
C ASP A 53 -29.19 -8.15 8.24
N PRO A 54 -29.18 -7.24 9.23
CA PRO A 54 -29.94 -6.00 9.14
C PRO A 54 -29.46 -5.17 7.94
N ARG A 55 -30.33 -4.29 7.44
CA ARG A 55 -29.91 -3.34 6.41
C ARG A 55 -28.87 -2.39 7.01
N PRO A 56 -27.77 -2.08 6.31
CA PRO A 56 -26.77 -1.16 6.81
C PRO A 56 -27.37 0.25 6.87
N GLU A 57 -27.32 0.87 8.04
CA GLU A 57 -27.83 2.22 8.27
C GLU A 57 -26.67 3.12 8.73
N PRO A 58 -26.28 4.14 7.94
CA PRO A 58 -25.08 4.93 8.22
C PRO A 58 -25.05 5.54 9.63
N ALA A 59 -26.12 6.22 10.02
CA ALA A 59 -26.21 6.90 11.31
C ALA A 59 -26.13 5.92 12.48
N ALA A 60 -26.82 4.77 12.38
CA ALA A 60 -26.81 3.74 13.40
C ALA A 60 -25.41 3.13 13.57
N TRP A 61 -24.72 2.81 12.45
CA TRP A 61 -23.37 2.27 12.50
C TRP A 61 -22.37 3.24 13.14
N LEU A 62 -22.38 4.51 12.74
CA LEU A 62 -21.48 5.52 13.29
C LEU A 62 -21.77 5.77 14.78
N SER A 63 -23.04 5.87 15.17
CA SER A 63 -23.44 6.04 16.57
C SER A 63 -22.96 4.86 17.43
N ASN A 64 -23.17 3.63 16.97
CA ASN A 64 -22.72 2.44 17.69
C ASN A 64 -21.19 2.42 17.86
N LEU A 65 -20.44 2.71 16.80
CA LEU A 65 -18.97 2.72 16.84
C LEU A 65 -18.39 3.81 17.76
N GLN A 66 -19.11 4.90 17.98
CA GLN A 66 -18.70 5.98 18.88
C GLN A 66 -18.95 5.67 20.36
N GLN A 67 -19.99 4.89 20.68
CA GLN A 67 -20.45 4.66 22.05
C GLN A 67 -19.85 3.42 22.73
N VAL A 68 -19.13 2.59 21.97
CA VAL A 68 -18.54 1.33 22.49
C VAL A 68 -17.08 1.48 22.89
N THR A 69 -16.62 0.52 23.69
CA THR A 69 -15.20 0.36 24.02
C THR A 69 -14.36 0.07 22.78
N GLU A 70 -13.03 0.21 22.88
CA GLU A 70 -12.15 -0.10 21.73
C GLU A 70 -12.25 -1.56 21.28
N ALA A 71 -12.26 -2.51 22.21
CA ALA A 71 -12.35 -3.93 21.87
C ALA A 71 -13.65 -4.26 21.12
N GLU A 72 -14.79 -3.73 21.59
CA GLU A 72 -16.08 -3.86 20.92
C GLU A 72 -16.10 -3.16 19.56
N ARG A 73 -15.45 -1.99 19.45
CA ARG A 73 -15.32 -1.26 18.18
C ARG A 73 -14.57 -2.07 17.13
N LEU A 74 -13.43 -2.64 17.49
CA LEU A 74 -12.63 -3.49 16.61
C LEU A 74 -13.44 -4.70 16.15
N TRP A 75 -14.19 -5.32 17.07
CA TRP A 75 -15.10 -6.41 16.73
C TRP A 75 -16.20 -5.98 15.75
N LEU A 76 -16.88 -4.86 16.01
CA LEU A 76 -17.94 -4.32 15.15
C LEU A 76 -17.41 -3.98 13.76
N LEU A 77 -16.28 -3.29 13.66
CA LEU A 77 -15.64 -2.95 12.38
C LEU A 77 -15.32 -4.20 11.57
N ARG A 78 -14.73 -5.21 12.21
CA ARG A 78 -14.43 -6.50 11.56
C ARG A 78 -15.72 -7.20 11.12
N HIS A 79 -16.74 -7.19 11.96
CA HIS A 79 -18.06 -7.76 11.64
C HIS A 79 -18.70 -7.08 10.42
N TYR A 80 -18.71 -5.74 10.37
CA TYR A 80 -19.23 -4.98 9.24
C TYR A 80 -18.46 -5.27 7.95
N LEU A 81 -17.12 -5.28 8.00
CA LEU A 81 -16.30 -5.57 6.82
C LEU A 81 -16.47 -7.01 6.31
N GLY A 82 -16.70 -7.97 7.20
CA GLY A 82 -16.88 -9.38 6.84
C GLY A 82 -18.27 -9.71 6.26
N ARG A 83 -19.31 -9.04 6.75
CA ARG A 83 -20.71 -9.40 6.45
C ARG A 83 -21.40 -8.51 5.41
N TYR A 84 -20.78 -7.40 5.05
CA TYR A 84 -21.35 -6.46 4.08
C TYR A 84 -20.41 -6.27 2.88
N GLN A 85 -21.02 -6.01 1.73
CA GLN A 85 -20.32 -5.62 0.51
C GLN A 85 -20.41 -4.11 0.37
N PHE A 86 -19.26 -3.44 0.36
CA PHE A 86 -19.17 -1.99 0.21
C PHE A 86 -19.22 -1.60 -1.27
N ARG A 87 -19.90 -0.50 -1.56
CA ARG A 87 -20.12 -0.07 -2.94
C ARG A 87 -18.83 0.46 -3.55
N GLY A 88 -18.56 0.04 -4.79
CA GLY A 88 -17.41 0.53 -5.56
C GLY A 88 -16.04 0.06 -5.04
N VAL A 89 -16.00 -0.89 -4.10
CA VAL A 89 -14.78 -1.41 -3.49
C VAL A 89 -14.67 -2.91 -3.77
N ILE A 90 -13.51 -3.35 -4.25
CA ILE A 90 -13.25 -4.77 -4.49
C ILE A 90 -13.03 -5.54 -3.16
N PRO A 91 -13.35 -6.84 -3.09
CA PRO A 91 -13.24 -7.61 -1.85
C PRO A 91 -11.86 -7.55 -1.17
N ALA A 92 -10.79 -7.50 -1.97
CA ALA A 92 -9.39 -7.41 -1.50
C ALA A 92 -9.19 -6.34 -0.42
N VAL A 93 -9.77 -5.16 -0.61
CA VAL A 93 -9.66 -4.01 0.32
C VAL A 93 -10.29 -4.34 1.67
N THR A 94 -11.51 -4.90 1.66
CA THR A 94 -12.21 -5.29 2.89
C THR A 94 -11.55 -6.48 3.59
N THR A 95 -10.92 -7.39 2.83
CA THR A 95 -10.13 -8.49 3.39
C THR A 95 -8.87 -7.96 4.07
N ALA A 96 -8.17 -7.01 3.45
CA ALA A 96 -7.00 -6.38 4.04
C ALA A 96 -7.31 -5.66 5.36
N LEU A 97 -8.37 -4.86 5.40
CA LEU A 97 -8.80 -4.21 6.64
C LEU A 97 -9.22 -5.22 7.72
N GLN A 98 -9.92 -6.30 7.36
CA GLN A 98 -10.27 -7.34 8.33
C GLN A 98 -9.06 -8.06 8.91
N ALA A 99 -8.10 -8.42 8.07
CA ALA A 99 -6.87 -9.07 8.50
C ALA A 99 -6.02 -8.14 9.38
N TRP A 100 -5.99 -6.84 9.06
CA TRP A 100 -5.33 -5.86 9.91
C TRP A 100 -6.05 -5.70 11.26
N LEU A 101 -7.39 -5.59 11.26
CA LEU A 101 -8.20 -5.52 12.49
C LEU A 101 -8.06 -6.76 13.38
N ALA A 102 -7.79 -7.92 12.77
CA ALA A 102 -7.53 -9.17 13.48
C ALA A 102 -6.07 -9.29 13.96
N GLY A 103 -5.20 -8.32 13.64
CA GLY A 103 -3.77 -8.38 13.94
C GLY A 103 -2.99 -9.39 13.09
N ALA A 104 -3.61 -9.97 12.07
CA ALA A 104 -2.98 -10.97 11.21
C ALA A 104 -2.01 -10.34 10.20
N TRP A 105 -2.34 -9.16 9.67
CA TRP A 105 -1.49 -8.42 8.72
C TRP A 105 -0.95 -7.15 9.38
N PRO A 106 0.37 -7.05 9.63
CA PRO A 106 0.97 -5.93 10.36
C PRO A 106 1.17 -4.70 9.46
N LEU A 107 0.07 -4.10 8.99
CA LEU A 107 0.12 -2.88 8.20
C LEU A 107 0.56 -1.69 9.05
N GLN A 108 1.31 -0.77 8.44
CA GLN A 108 1.78 0.47 9.07
C GLN A 108 0.89 1.61 8.61
N LEU A 109 0.20 2.28 9.53
CA LEU A 109 -0.51 3.51 9.20
C LEU A 109 0.52 4.64 8.94
N CYS A 110 0.32 5.39 7.86
CA CYS A 110 1.10 6.57 7.52
C CYS A 110 0.17 7.79 7.30
N GLU A 111 0.49 8.94 7.89
CA GLU A 111 -0.25 10.21 7.67
C GLU A 111 0.42 11.08 6.59
N PHE A 112 1.41 10.52 5.90
CA PHE A 112 2.17 11.13 4.83
C PHE A 112 2.45 10.06 3.77
N ILE A 113 2.84 10.48 2.57
CA ILE A 113 3.28 9.56 1.51
C ILE A 113 4.73 9.16 1.81
N PRO A 114 5.03 7.89 2.12
CA PRO A 114 6.39 7.47 2.42
C PRO A 114 7.29 7.61 1.19
N SER A 115 8.56 7.96 1.41
CA SER A 115 9.57 7.96 0.36
C SER A 115 9.88 6.53 -0.13
N PRO A 116 10.47 6.37 -1.32
CA PRO A 116 10.88 5.04 -1.81
C PRO A 116 11.75 4.27 -0.82
N ALA A 117 12.70 4.93 -0.17
CA ALA A 117 13.54 4.31 0.85
C ALA A 117 12.71 3.86 2.08
N GLN A 118 11.73 4.65 2.52
CA GLN A 118 10.84 4.26 3.63
C GLN A 118 9.96 3.06 3.27
N VAL A 119 9.43 3.04 2.03
CA VAL A 119 8.66 1.90 1.51
C VAL A 119 9.54 0.65 1.48
N LEU A 120 10.78 0.75 0.98
CA LEU A 120 11.73 -0.36 0.99
C LEU A 120 11.94 -0.92 2.39
N GLN A 121 12.19 -0.07 3.38
CA GLN A 121 12.38 -0.52 4.77
C GLN A 121 11.15 -1.25 5.33
N LEU A 122 9.94 -0.77 5.03
CA LEU A 122 8.71 -1.47 5.42
C LEU A 122 8.62 -2.85 4.73
N GLN A 123 8.93 -2.94 3.43
CA GLN A 123 8.90 -4.20 2.68
C GLN A 123 9.89 -5.23 3.25
N VAL A 124 11.11 -4.80 3.60
CA VAL A 124 12.12 -5.65 4.25
C VAL A 124 11.60 -6.21 5.57
N GLN A 125 10.84 -5.42 6.32
CA GLN A 125 10.24 -5.82 7.60
C GLN A 125 8.95 -6.65 7.43
N GLY A 126 8.58 -7.00 6.20
CA GLY A 126 7.32 -7.69 5.92
C GLY A 126 6.09 -6.86 6.23
N ARG A 127 6.19 -5.52 6.08
CA ARG A 127 5.13 -4.54 6.32
C ARG A 127 4.73 -3.82 5.03
N ARG A 128 3.51 -3.27 5.01
CA ARG A 128 3.05 -2.35 3.98
C ARG A 128 2.46 -1.08 4.60
N PRO A 129 2.74 0.10 4.03
CA PRO A 129 2.07 1.32 4.43
C PRO A 129 0.60 1.29 4.03
N VAL A 130 -0.24 1.93 4.84
CA VAL A 130 -1.60 2.35 4.49
C VAL A 130 -1.69 3.83 4.82
N THR A 131 -1.84 4.65 3.78
CA THR A 131 -1.81 6.10 3.90
C THR A 131 -3.20 6.65 4.20
N VAL A 132 -3.32 7.45 5.26
CA VAL A 132 -4.55 8.15 5.63
C VAL A 132 -4.25 9.64 5.73
N LEU A 133 -4.80 10.43 4.80
CA LEU A 133 -4.73 11.88 4.81
C LEU A 133 -6.06 12.40 5.34
N ALA A 134 -6.09 12.94 6.57
CA ALA A 134 -7.33 13.43 7.19
C ALA A 134 -7.47 14.96 7.22
N ASP A 135 -6.42 15.69 6.83
CA ASP A 135 -6.45 17.15 6.82
C ASP A 135 -7.45 17.68 5.78
N TYR A 136 -8.45 18.42 6.23
CA TYR A 136 -9.41 19.10 5.36
C TYR A 136 -8.86 20.49 4.95
N PRO A 137 -8.95 20.91 3.68
CA PRO A 137 -9.52 20.19 2.52
C PRO A 137 -8.48 19.33 1.76
N ARG A 138 -7.23 19.23 2.24
CA ARG A 138 -6.13 18.53 1.55
C ARG A 138 -6.50 17.11 1.12
N MET A 139 -7.23 16.37 1.95
CA MET A 139 -7.65 15.00 1.66
C MET A 139 -8.57 14.87 0.44
N LEU A 140 -9.23 15.95 0.02
CA LEU A 140 -10.09 15.99 -1.17
C LEU A 140 -9.28 16.18 -2.46
N LEU A 141 -8.03 16.65 -2.36
CA LEU A 141 -7.17 16.93 -3.51
C LEU A 141 -6.45 15.65 -3.98
N PRO A 142 -6.05 15.59 -5.27
CA PRO A 142 -5.29 14.47 -5.79
C PRO A 142 -4.06 14.09 -4.97
N VAL A 143 -3.76 12.79 -4.96
CA VAL A 143 -2.59 12.20 -4.29
C VAL A 143 -1.90 11.32 -5.32
N LEU A 144 -0.75 11.78 -5.83
CA LEU A 144 -0.09 11.15 -6.98
C LEU A 144 -1.09 10.96 -8.14
N HIS A 145 -1.30 9.72 -8.59
CA HIS A 145 -2.23 9.37 -9.66
C HIS A 145 -3.65 9.00 -9.18
N LYS A 146 -3.98 9.26 -7.90
CA LYS A 146 -5.29 8.97 -7.31
C LYS A 146 -6.07 10.25 -7.10
N ALA A 147 -7.39 10.13 -7.24
CA ALA A 147 -8.30 11.29 -7.23
C ALA A 147 -8.28 12.06 -5.90
N ASN A 148 -8.10 11.36 -4.77
CA ASN A 148 -8.10 11.93 -3.41
C ASN A 148 -7.45 10.96 -2.41
N GLY A 149 -7.39 11.36 -1.13
CA GLY A 149 -6.81 10.55 -0.05
C GLY A 149 -7.52 9.22 0.17
N TYR A 150 -8.84 9.14 -0.05
CA TYR A 150 -9.58 7.89 0.06
C TYR A 150 -9.22 6.89 -1.05
N ALA A 151 -9.20 7.34 -2.30
CA ALA A 151 -8.78 6.52 -3.43
C ALA A 151 -7.34 6.03 -3.28
N PHE A 152 -6.47 6.81 -2.64
CA PHE A 152 -5.11 6.42 -2.32
C PHE A 152 -5.06 5.35 -1.21
N MET A 153 -5.79 5.53 -0.10
CA MET A 153 -5.89 4.52 0.94
C MET A 153 -6.44 3.18 0.42
N VAL A 154 -7.49 3.22 -0.42
CA VAL A 154 -8.05 2.03 -1.06
C VAL A 154 -6.99 1.31 -1.89
N HIS A 155 -6.19 2.05 -2.65
CA HIS A 155 -5.08 1.50 -3.42
C HIS A 155 -4.01 0.84 -2.55
N ASP A 156 -3.61 1.47 -1.44
CA ASP A 156 -2.67 0.87 -0.49
C ASP A 156 -3.20 -0.45 0.09
N LEU A 157 -4.50 -0.52 0.40
CA LEU A 157 -5.15 -1.75 0.91
C LEU A 157 -5.23 -2.85 -0.15
N GLU A 158 -5.41 -2.52 -1.42
CA GLU A 158 -5.32 -3.50 -2.52
C GLU A 158 -3.90 -4.09 -2.60
N HIS A 159 -2.88 -3.27 -2.43
CA HIS A 159 -1.50 -3.73 -2.39
C HIS A 159 -1.19 -4.57 -1.15
N ALA A 160 -1.70 -4.18 0.01
CA ALA A 160 -1.60 -4.99 1.22
C ALA A 160 -2.20 -6.38 1.01
N TYR A 161 -3.40 -6.47 0.39
CA TYR A 161 -3.98 -7.76 0.05
C TYR A 161 -3.05 -8.61 -0.83
N LYS A 162 -2.59 -8.06 -1.95
CA LYS A 162 -1.70 -8.81 -2.84
C LYS A 162 -0.43 -9.26 -2.10
N PHE A 163 0.06 -8.48 -1.14
CA PHE A 163 1.30 -8.75 -0.43
C PHE A 163 1.20 -9.86 0.61
N TYR A 164 0.04 -10.00 1.27
CA TYR A 164 -0.12 -10.96 2.37
C TYR A 164 -1.00 -12.17 2.05
N HIS A 165 -1.84 -12.12 1.01
CA HIS A 165 -2.81 -13.19 0.77
C HIS A 165 -2.17 -14.54 0.41
N ASP A 166 -0.94 -14.52 -0.11
CA ASP A 166 -0.15 -15.70 -0.46
C ASP A 166 1.16 -15.68 0.37
N PRO A 167 1.32 -16.59 1.34
CA PRO A 167 2.50 -16.64 2.20
C PRO A 167 3.82 -16.89 1.47
N GLU A 168 3.82 -17.68 0.39
CA GLU A 168 5.05 -17.98 -0.38
C GLU A 168 5.49 -16.74 -1.15
N LEU A 169 4.54 -16.09 -1.83
CA LEU A 169 4.82 -14.82 -2.53
C LEU A 169 5.23 -13.71 -1.56
N HIS A 170 4.64 -13.68 -0.36
CA HIS A 170 5.02 -12.75 0.70
C HIS A 170 6.48 -12.95 1.10
N GLN A 171 6.87 -14.18 1.43
CA GLN A 171 8.23 -14.52 1.81
C GLN A 171 9.24 -14.19 0.71
N GLY A 172 8.95 -14.56 -0.54
CA GLY A 172 9.82 -14.27 -1.67
C GLY A 172 10.01 -12.76 -1.90
N GLN A 173 8.96 -11.96 -1.73
CA GLN A 173 9.08 -10.49 -1.81
C GLN A 173 9.92 -9.91 -0.68
N CYS A 174 9.71 -10.34 0.56
CA CYS A 174 10.52 -9.89 1.69
C CYS A 174 12.00 -10.21 1.49
N ALA A 175 12.32 -11.43 1.06
CA ALA A 175 13.69 -11.85 0.77
C ALA A 175 14.33 -11.03 -0.37
N PHE A 176 13.59 -10.82 -1.46
CA PHE A 176 14.05 -10.00 -2.58
C PHE A 176 14.38 -8.56 -2.14
N PHE A 177 13.46 -7.89 -1.44
CA PHE A 177 13.70 -6.51 -1.01
C PHE A 177 14.75 -6.40 0.09
N ALA A 178 14.90 -7.42 0.96
CA ALA A 178 16.01 -7.48 1.92
C ALA A 178 17.36 -7.54 1.20
N GLN A 179 17.47 -8.33 0.14
CA GLN A 179 18.68 -8.39 -0.68
C GLN A 179 18.95 -7.06 -1.40
N ILE A 180 17.91 -6.42 -1.95
CA ILE A 180 18.05 -5.08 -2.57
C ILE A 180 18.55 -4.06 -1.54
N ALA A 181 17.99 -4.04 -0.33
CA ALA A 181 18.40 -3.13 0.72
C ALA A 181 19.87 -3.36 1.14
N ALA A 182 20.31 -4.61 1.25
CA ALA A 182 21.71 -4.95 1.53
C ALA A 182 22.64 -4.44 0.41
N LEU A 183 22.29 -4.67 -0.85
CA LEU A 183 23.08 -4.21 -2.00
C LEU A 183 23.18 -2.68 -2.08
N ILE A 184 22.11 -1.97 -1.71
CA ILE A 184 22.14 -0.50 -1.59
C ILE A 184 23.12 -0.08 -0.49
N ALA A 185 23.07 -0.73 0.69
CA ALA A 185 23.96 -0.41 1.80
C ALA A 185 25.45 -0.65 1.47
N ASP A 186 25.73 -1.65 0.62
CA ASP A 186 27.09 -1.97 0.16
C ASP A 186 27.56 -1.09 -1.03
N GLY A 187 26.77 -0.11 -1.46
CA GLY A 187 27.10 0.79 -2.57
C GLY A 187 27.07 0.12 -3.95
N HIS A 188 26.43 -1.05 -4.07
CA HIS A 188 26.42 -1.86 -5.29
C HIS A 188 25.77 -1.15 -6.49
N PHE A 189 24.92 -0.16 -6.21
CA PHE A 189 24.22 0.63 -7.22
C PHE A 189 24.78 2.05 -7.42
N ASP A 190 25.79 2.49 -6.67
CA ASP A 190 26.26 3.88 -6.63
C ASP A 190 26.63 4.43 -8.02
N ARG A 191 27.32 3.62 -8.82
CA ARG A 191 27.70 3.98 -10.19
C ARG A 191 26.52 4.28 -11.11
N TYR A 192 25.35 3.68 -10.84
CA TYR A 192 24.14 3.85 -11.64
C TYR A 192 23.29 5.00 -11.11
N LEU A 193 23.31 5.25 -9.80
CA LEU A 193 22.52 6.31 -9.16
C LEU A 193 22.99 7.72 -9.55
N CYS A 194 24.17 7.87 -10.14
CA CYS A 194 24.62 9.13 -10.75
C CYS A 194 23.83 9.50 -12.04
N ASP A 195 23.16 8.52 -12.67
CA ASP A 195 22.28 8.75 -13.82
C ASP A 195 20.85 8.99 -13.31
N GLN A 196 20.34 10.22 -13.50
CA GLN A 196 19.02 10.63 -13.01
C GLN A 196 17.89 9.72 -13.51
N VAL A 197 17.94 9.28 -14.77
CA VAL A 197 16.87 8.44 -15.33
C VAL A 197 16.92 7.03 -14.72
N PHE A 198 18.12 6.52 -14.41
CA PHE A 198 18.24 5.29 -13.64
C PHE A 198 17.73 5.49 -12.21
N ALA A 199 18.14 6.56 -11.53
CA ALA A 199 17.75 6.85 -10.15
C ALA A 199 16.23 6.94 -9.98
N GLU A 200 15.52 7.67 -10.85
CA GLU A 200 14.05 7.77 -10.82
C GLU A 200 13.35 6.41 -11.01
N LYS A 201 13.88 5.57 -11.92
CA LYS A 201 13.35 4.23 -12.15
C LYS A 201 13.68 3.26 -11.01
N PHE A 202 14.83 3.44 -10.38
CA PHE A 202 15.21 2.66 -9.21
C PHE A 202 14.36 3.03 -7.99
N ASP A 203 14.06 4.31 -7.80
CA ASP A 203 13.08 4.79 -6.81
C ASP A 203 11.69 4.17 -7.06
N TYR A 204 11.25 4.10 -8.32
CA TYR A 204 10.02 3.38 -8.67
C TYR A 204 10.09 1.91 -8.25
N LEU A 205 11.19 1.20 -8.56
CA LEU A 205 11.37 -0.21 -8.19
C LEU A 205 11.26 -0.43 -6.67
N ILE A 206 11.96 0.36 -5.86
CA ILE A 206 12.01 0.14 -4.41
C ILE A 206 10.76 0.66 -3.68
N SER A 207 9.95 1.49 -4.35
CA SER A 207 8.61 1.89 -3.90
C SER A 207 7.48 1.02 -4.45
N ASP A 208 7.75 0.15 -5.43
CA ASP A 208 6.72 -0.62 -6.11
C ASP A 208 6.05 -1.63 -5.16
N MET A 209 4.73 -1.53 -5.07
CA MET A 209 3.88 -2.42 -4.27
C MET A 209 3.18 -3.48 -5.13
N ASN A 210 3.44 -3.55 -6.45
CA ASN A 210 2.82 -4.45 -7.43
C ASN A 210 3.36 -5.91 -7.42
N THR A 211 3.69 -6.43 -6.25
CA THR A 211 3.34 -7.80 -5.82
C THR A 211 3.65 -9.06 -6.66
N HIS A 212 4.70 -9.07 -7.47
CA HIS A 212 5.44 -10.31 -7.72
C HIS A 212 6.94 -10.01 -7.80
N TRP A 213 7.75 -10.66 -6.97
CA TRP A 213 9.20 -10.39 -6.91
C TRP A 213 9.90 -10.62 -8.26
N MET A 214 9.50 -11.64 -9.04
CA MET A 214 9.99 -11.85 -10.41
C MET A 214 9.80 -10.63 -11.31
N HIS A 215 8.67 -9.91 -11.21
CA HIS A 215 8.46 -8.69 -12.00
C HIS A 215 9.40 -7.56 -11.56
N SER A 216 9.63 -7.41 -10.26
CA SER A 216 10.60 -6.46 -9.73
C SER A 216 12.03 -6.78 -10.20
N GLN A 217 12.41 -8.05 -10.24
CA GLN A 217 13.71 -8.49 -10.76
C GLN A 217 13.85 -8.23 -12.27
N GLN A 218 12.83 -8.57 -13.06
CA GLN A 218 12.80 -8.29 -14.51
C GLN A 218 12.88 -6.80 -14.79
N TYR A 219 12.18 -5.99 -13.99
CA TYR A 219 12.22 -4.54 -14.08
C TYR A 219 13.60 -4.00 -13.76
N LEU A 220 14.24 -4.46 -12.67
CA LEU A 220 15.62 -4.08 -12.34
C LEU A 220 16.59 -4.41 -13.49
N GLN A 221 16.49 -5.61 -14.05
CA GLN A 221 17.30 -6.01 -15.20
C GLN A 221 17.06 -5.08 -16.40
N ALA A 222 15.80 -4.73 -16.69
CA ALA A 222 15.46 -3.85 -17.80
C ALA A 222 16.06 -2.45 -17.63
N ILE A 223 15.98 -1.85 -16.43
CA ILE A 223 16.50 -0.50 -16.19
C ILE A 223 18.04 -0.46 -16.19
N LEU A 224 18.70 -1.55 -15.82
CA LEU A 224 20.16 -1.70 -15.94
C LEU A 224 20.58 -1.82 -17.41
N ILE A 225 19.88 -2.63 -18.21
CA ILE A 225 20.12 -2.74 -19.66
C ILE A 225 19.96 -1.37 -20.32
N GLU A 226 18.88 -0.66 -20.00
CA GLU A 226 18.61 0.67 -20.54
C GLU A 226 19.71 1.67 -20.18
N HIS A 227 20.17 1.68 -18.94
CA HIS A 227 21.30 2.51 -18.52
C HIS A 227 22.54 2.26 -19.36
N HIS A 228 22.91 0.98 -19.55
CA HIS A 228 24.08 0.64 -20.37
C HIS A 228 23.92 1.02 -21.84
N LEU A 229 22.73 0.82 -22.44
CA LEU A 229 22.48 1.26 -23.81
C LEU A 229 22.63 2.78 -23.96
N ARG A 230 22.09 3.56 -23.01
CA ARG A 230 22.26 5.02 -23.01
C ARG A 230 23.72 5.44 -22.87
N ALA A 231 24.46 4.81 -21.94
CA ALA A 231 25.88 5.11 -21.72
C ALA A 231 26.73 4.82 -22.97
N GLU A 232 26.32 3.85 -23.79
CA GLU A 232 26.96 3.50 -25.07
C GLU A 232 26.43 4.33 -26.26
N GLY A 233 25.46 5.22 -26.06
CA GLY A 233 24.84 5.99 -27.15
C GLY A 233 23.97 5.14 -28.10
N LYS A 234 23.46 3.99 -27.63
CA LYS A 234 22.68 3.03 -28.41
C LYS A 234 21.17 3.19 -28.22
N ALA A 235 20.41 2.78 -29.24
CA ALA A 235 18.96 2.70 -29.20
C ALA A 235 18.46 1.52 -28.33
N PRO A 236 17.21 1.56 -27.81
CA PRO A 236 16.69 0.58 -26.84
C PRO A 236 16.63 -0.90 -27.27
N ARG A 237 16.82 -1.19 -28.57
CA ARG A 237 16.76 -2.55 -29.14
C ARG A 237 18.12 -3.07 -29.61
N GLU A 238 19.17 -2.28 -29.46
CA GLU A 238 20.50 -2.69 -29.84
C GLU A 238 21.10 -3.65 -28.80
N GLN A 239 22.11 -4.40 -29.22
CA GLN A 239 22.81 -5.30 -28.31
C GLN A 239 23.81 -4.53 -27.45
N LEU A 240 23.84 -4.85 -26.15
CA LEU A 240 24.88 -4.40 -25.23
C LEU A 240 26.27 -4.82 -25.73
N SER A 241 27.28 -3.98 -25.50
CA SER A 241 28.67 -4.40 -25.66
C SER A 241 29.02 -5.55 -24.69
N GLU A 242 30.09 -6.29 -24.98
CA GLU A 242 30.56 -7.33 -24.07
C GLU A 242 30.91 -6.79 -22.66
N PRO A 243 31.63 -5.66 -22.52
CA PRO A 243 31.84 -5.04 -21.20
C PRO A 243 30.55 -4.71 -20.45
N ALA A 244 29.53 -4.18 -21.13
CA ALA A 244 28.24 -3.89 -20.49
C ALA A 244 27.48 -5.15 -20.08
N ARG A 245 27.52 -6.22 -20.89
CA ARG A 245 26.95 -7.52 -20.51
C ARG A 245 27.62 -8.09 -19.25
N GLN A 246 28.94 -8.00 -19.17
CA GLN A 246 29.69 -8.44 -17.98
C GLN A 246 29.34 -7.59 -16.75
N ALA A 247 29.28 -6.26 -16.90
CA ALA A 247 28.90 -5.36 -15.82
C ALA A 247 27.47 -5.64 -15.31
N LEU A 248 26.52 -5.87 -16.21
CA LEU A 248 25.14 -6.26 -15.89
C LEU A 248 25.11 -7.59 -15.14
N ALA A 249 25.82 -8.60 -15.63
CA ALA A 249 25.89 -9.91 -14.99
C ALA A 249 26.48 -9.83 -13.58
N MET A 250 27.55 -9.06 -13.39
CA MET A 250 28.14 -8.81 -12.06
C MET A 250 27.15 -8.10 -11.13
N THR A 251 26.38 -7.15 -11.64
CA THR A 251 25.37 -6.44 -10.83
C THR A 251 24.21 -7.35 -10.43
N LEU A 252 23.76 -8.25 -11.31
CA LEU A 252 22.63 -9.14 -11.03
C LEU A 252 23.03 -10.44 -10.31
N ALA A 253 24.30 -10.85 -10.32
CA ALA A 253 24.77 -12.10 -9.73
C ALA A 253 24.31 -12.32 -8.27
N PRO A 254 24.35 -11.32 -7.37
CA PRO A 254 23.89 -11.50 -5.99
C PRO A 254 22.40 -11.82 -5.87
N LEU A 255 21.57 -11.38 -6.83
CA LEU A 255 20.13 -11.60 -6.83
C LEU A 255 19.74 -12.99 -7.36
N ALA A 256 20.61 -13.65 -8.13
CA ALA A 256 20.35 -14.98 -8.68
C ALA A 256 20.42 -16.09 -7.61
N ILE A 257 21.19 -15.88 -6.53
CA ILE A 257 21.39 -16.86 -5.45
C ILE A 257 20.14 -16.91 -4.53
N ALA A 258 19.49 -15.76 -4.30
CA ALA A 258 18.31 -15.66 -3.45
C ALA A 258 17.09 -16.41 -4.00
N ALA A 259 16.96 -16.50 -5.33
CA ALA A 259 15.86 -17.21 -5.99
C ALA A 259 15.93 -18.75 -5.89
N GLN A 260 17.06 -19.29 -5.40
CA GLN A 260 17.25 -20.74 -5.18
C GLN A 260 17.13 -21.14 -3.70
N ALA A 261 17.13 -20.16 -2.78
CA ALA A 261 17.10 -20.36 -1.34
C ALA A 261 15.74 -20.02 -0.69
N ALA A 262 14.81 -19.45 -1.47
CA ALA A 262 13.41 -19.22 -1.12
C ALA A 262 12.53 -20.29 -1.77
#